data_AF-W1YAR1-F1
#
_entry.id   AF-W1YAR1-F1
#
_cell.length_a   1.000
_cell.length_b   1.000
_cell.length_c   1.000
_cell.angle_alpha   90.00
_cell.angle_beta   90.00
_cell.angle_gamma   90.00
#
_symmetry.space_group_name_H-M   'P 1'
#
loop_
_entity.id
_entity.type
_entity.pdbx_description
1 polymer ?
#
loop_
_entity_poly.entity_id
_entity_poly.type
_entity_poly.pdbx_seq_one_letter_code
_entity_poly.pdbx_strand_id
1 'polypeptide(L)'
;KQLCAKTGMKKVFFSNSGAESNECAIKAARKYSHDKYGEGRHVIVTLVNSFHGRTITTLSATGQDVFHQHFFPFTEGFIHTPANDIDAALKVLANPAVCAIMME
;
A
#
# COMPACT_ATOMS: atom_id res chain seq x y z
N LYS A 1 -17.54 8.25 -16.48
CA LYS A 1 -17.50 9.67 -16.03
C LYS A 1 -18.15 9.92 -14.66
N GLN A 2 -19.21 9.18 -14.29
CA GLN A 2 -19.94 9.43 -13.03
C GLN A 2 -19.07 9.34 -11.77
N LEU A 3 -18.21 8.31 -11.64
CA LEU A 3 -17.35 8.14 -10.46
C LEU A 3 -16.42 9.34 -10.25
N CYS A 4 -15.66 9.72 -11.28
CA CYS A 4 -14.79 10.90 -11.27
C CYS A 4 -15.54 12.18 -10.84
N ALA A 5 -16.73 12.42 -11.41
CA ALA A 5 -17.52 13.61 -11.09
C ALA A 5 -18.00 13.64 -9.63
N LYS A 6 -18.38 12.47 -9.08
CA LYS A 6 -18.88 12.36 -7.70
C LYS A 6 -17.76 12.43 -6.65
N THR A 7 -16.53 12.05 -6.98
CA THR A 7 -15.41 11.99 -6.03
C THR A 7 -14.39 13.11 -6.20
N GLY A 8 -14.51 13.94 -7.24
CA GLY A 8 -13.50 14.95 -7.58
C GLY A 8 -12.21 14.39 -8.20
N MET A 9 -12.14 13.09 -8.46
CA MET A 9 -10.98 12.44 -9.07
C MET A 9 -10.95 12.64 -10.59
N LYS A 10 -9.76 12.69 -11.18
CA LYS A 10 -9.58 12.93 -12.63
C LYS A 10 -9.63 11.66 -13.48
N LYS A 11 -9.27 10.51 -12.93
CA LYS A 11 -9.19 9.22 -13.63
C LYS A 11 -9.75 8.11 -12.73
N VAL A 12 -10.19 7.03 -13.36
CA VAL A 12 -10.63 5.80 -12.69
C VAL A 12 -9.99 4.61 -13.38
N PHE A 13 -9.65 3.59 -12.61
CA PHE A 13 -9.24 2.28 -13.09
C PHE A 13 -10.29 1.27 -12.64
N PHE A 14 -10.72 0.39 -13.54
CA PHE A 14 -11.66 -0.69 -13.23
C PHE A 14 -10.90 -2.00 -13.13
N SER A 15 -11.26 -2.79 -12.13
CA SER A 15 -10.70 -4.11 -11.80
C SER A 15 -11.84 -5.05 -11.42
N ASN A 16 -11.50 -6.32 -11.25
CA ASN A 16 -12.46 -7.40 -10.95
C ASN A 16 -12.50 -7.74 -9.46
N SER A 17 -11.57 -7.22 -8.66
CA SER A 17 -11.53 -7.45 -7.21
C SER A 17 -10.88 -6.31 -6.41
N GLY A 18 -11.10 -6.31 -5.10
CA GLY A 18 -10.39 -5.43 -4.18
C GLY A 18 -8.87 -5.65 -4.22
N ALA A 19 -8.42 -6.90 -4.31
CA ALA A 19 -6.99 -7.21 -4.39
C ALA A 19 -6.35 -6.64 -5.67
N GLU A 20 -7.01 -6.76 -6.82
CA GLU A 20 -6.55 -6.14 -8.08
C GLU A 20 -6.54 -4.61 -8.01
N SER A 21 -7.52 -4.01 -7.33
CA SER A 21 -7.56 -2.56 -7.08
C SER A 21 -6.36 -2.11 -6.25
N ASN A 22 -6.03 -2.87 -5.20
CA ASN A 22 -4.92 -2.59 -4.31
C ASN A 22 -3.55 -2.81 -4.98
N GLU A 23 -3.39 -3.87 -5.79
CA GLU A 23 -2.21 -4.04 -6.65
C GLU A 23 -2.02 -2.84 -7.59
N CYS A 24 -3.11 -2.33 -8.17
CA CYS A 24 -3.04 -1.12 -9.01
C CYS A 24 -2.58 0.10 -8.21
N ALA A 25 -3.13 0.32 -7.01
CA ALA A 25 -2.73 1.42 -6.14
C ALA A 25 -1.26 1.33 -5.71
N ILE A 26 -0.79 0.14 -5.31
CA ILE A 26 0.61 -0.14 -4.95
C ILE A 26 1.54 0.18 -6.12
N LYS A 27 1.21 -0.30 -7.32
CA LYS A 27 1.99 -0.06 -8.53
C LYS A 27 2.00 1.42 -8.91
N ALA A 28 0.86 2.10 -8.81
CA ALA A 28 0.75 3.53 -9.11
C ALA A 28 1.61 4.37 -8.16
N ALA A 29 1.58 4.07 -6.86
CA ALA A 29 2.40 4.75 -5.86
C ALA A 29 3.90 4.55 -6.12
N ARG A 30 4.34 3.30 -6.32
CA ARG A 30 5.75 2.98 -6.62
C ARG A 30 6.22 3.62 -7.94
N LYS A 31 5.42 3.52 -9.00
CA LYS A 31 5.77 4.11 -10.31
C LYS A 31 5.84 5.63 -10.24
N TYR A 32 4.86 6.28 -9.59
CA TYR A 32 4.87 7.73 -9.41
C TYR A 32 6.10 8.19 -8.63
N SER A 33 6.42 7.47 -7.54
CA SER A 33 7.59 7.78 -6.72
C SER A 33 8.88 7.67 -7.52
N HIS A 34 9.05 6.59 -8.28
CA HIS A 34 10.19 6.40 -9.17
C HIS A 34 10.30 7.52 -10.21
N ASP A 35 9.21 7.84 -10.91
CA ASP A 35 9.19 8.87 -11.96
C ASP A 35 9.50 10.27 -11.41
N LYS A 36 9.07 10.55 -10.17
CA LYS A 36 9.17 11.88 -9.59
C LYS A 36 10.45 12.10 -8.78
N TYR A 37 10.95 11.05 -8.14
CA TYR A 37 12.01 11.13 -7.12
C TYR A 37 13.17 10.16 -7.34
N GLY A 38 13.11 9.31 -8.36
CA GLY A 38 14.17 8.35 -8.68
C GLY A 38 14.10 7.04 -7.90
N GLU A 39 15.19 6.29 -7.93
CA GLU A 39 15.29 4.96 -7.34
C GLU A 39 15.26 4.97 -5.79
N GLY A 40 15.06 3.79 -5.20
CA GLY A 40 15.14 3.60 -3.74
C GLY A 40 13.87 3.93 -2.96
N ARG A 41 12.90 4.66 -3.54
CA ARG A 41 11.67 5.09 -2.85
C ARG A 41 10.46 4.21 -3.18
N HIS A 42 10.41 3.00 -2.61
CA HIS A 42 9.42 1.97 -2.94
C HIS A 42 8.67 1.38 -1.72
N VAL A 43 8.99 1.82 -0.51
CA VAL A 43 8.39 1.31 0.74
C VAL A 43 6.99 1.89 0.91
N ILE A 44 6.02 1.02 1.21
CA ILE A 44 4.65 1.40 1.54
C ILE A 44 4.39 1.08 3.01
N VAL A 45 3.88 2.05 3.75
CA VAL A 45 3.48 1.85 5.14
C VAL A 45 2.02 1.41 5.19
N THR A 46 1.72 0.34 5.91
CA THR A 46 0.35 -0.12 6.18
C THR A 46 0.11 -0.26 7.68
N LEU A 47 -1.13 -0.54 8.08
CA LEU A 47 -1.50 -0.62 9.48
C LEU A 47 -1.46 -2.06 10.00
N VAL A 48 -1.06 -2.24 11.26
CA VAL A 48 -1.27 -3.50 11.97
C VAL A 48 -2.77 -3.80 12.01
N ASN A 49 -3.12 -5.06 11.74
CA ASN A 49 -4.47 -5.58 11.53
C ASN A 49 -5.22 -5.15 10.25
N SER A 50 -4.59 -4.39 9.33
CA SER A 50 -5.22 -4.06 8.03
C SER A 50 -5.41 -5.30 7.14
N PHE A 51 -6.32 -5.23 6.17
CA PHE A 51 -6.55 -6.29 5.19
C PHE A 51 -6.63 -5.73 3.76
N HIS A 52 -5.71 -6.15 2.89
CA HIS A 52 -5.57 -5.55 1.55
C HIS A 52 -5.70 -6.56 0.41
N GLY A 53 -5.90 -7.84 0.72
CA GLY A 53 -6.13 -8.88 -0.27
C GLY A 53 -5.36 -10.16 0.04
N ARG A 54 -5.36 -11.07 -0.93
CA ARG A 54 -4.74 -12.40 -0.81
C ARG A 54 -3.77 -12.75 -1.94
N THR A 55 -3.44 -11.79 -2.83
CA THR A 55 -2.28 -11.96 -3.72
C THR A 55 -1.00 -11.86 -2.88
N ILE A 56 0.12 -12.42 -3.32
CA ILE A 56 1.36 -12.41 -2.52
C ILE A 56 1.75 -10.98 -2.10
N THR A 57 1.66 -9.99 -3.00
CA THR A 57 1.97 -8.59 -2.67
C THR A 57 0.92 -7.94 -1.77
N THR A 58 -0.39 -8.22 -1.97
CA THR A 58 -1.42 -7.67 -1.07
C THR A 58 -1.43 -8.36 0.30
N LEU A 59 -0.93 -9.59 0.39
CA LEU A 59 -0.61 -10.24 1.67
C LEU A 59 0.55 -9.53 2.35
N SER A 60 1.62 -9.16 1.63
CA SER A 60 2.70 -8.34 2.21
C SER A 60 2.21 -6.98 2.72
N ALA A 61 1.17 -6.42 2.10
CA ALA A 61 0.53 -5.20 2.56
C ALA A 61 -0.43 -5.42 3.77
N THR A 62 -1.01 -6.62 3.90
CA THR A 62 -1.95 -7.00 4.95
C THR A 62 -1.23 -7.16 6.28
N GLY A 63 -1.56 -6.34 7.28
CA GLY A 63 -0.90 -6.32 8.59
C GLY A 63 -1.38 -7.38 9.58
N GLN A 64 -1.72 -8.59 9.11
CA GLN A 64 -2.23 -9.67 9.96
C GLN A 64 -1.31 -10.90 9.86
N ASP A 65 -0.53 -11.16 10.91
CA ASP A 65 0.50 -12.22 10.96
C ASP A 65 -0.04 -13.63 10.67
N VAL A 66 -1.33 -13.86 10.92
CA VAL A 66 -2.00 -15.14 10.63
C VAL A 66 -1.95 -15.51 9.13
N PHE A 67 -1.81 -14.51 8.25
CA PHE A 67 -1.71 -14.73 6.80
C PHE A 67 -0.25 -14.83 6.31
N HIS A 68 0.75 -14.69 7.18
CA HIS A 68 2.17 -14.70 6.84
C HIS A 68 2.89 -16.00 7.22
N GLN A 69 2.17 -17.12 7.34
CA GLN A 69 2.75 -18.37 7.85
C GLN A 69 3.40 -19.27 6.77
N HIS A 70 2.99 -19.15 5.50
CA HIS A 70 3.27 -20.21 4.50
C HIS A 70 3.76 -19.75 3.11
N PHE A 71 3.43 -18.54 2.66
CA PHE A 71 3.56 -18.15 1.24
C PHE A 71 4.87 -17.43 0.91
N PHE A 72 5.95 -17.77 1.61
CA PHE A 72 7.26 -17.15 1.42
C PHE A 72 7.91 -17.54 0.07
N PRO A 73 8.77 -16.68 -0.50
CA PRO A 73 9.10 -15.33 -0.03
C PRO A 73 7.98 -14.32 -0.35
N PHE A 74 7.75 -13.39 0.57
CA PHE A 74 6.82 -12.28 0.38
C PHE A 74 7.45 -11.13 -0.40
N THR A 75 6.61 -10.33 -1.06
CA THR A 75 7.06 -9.12 -1.76
C THR A 75 7.59 -8.11 -0.74
N GLU A 76 8.83 -7.66 -0.91
CA GLU A 76 9.46 -6.69 -0.03
C GLU A 76 8.88 -5.26 -0.18
N GLY A 77 9.30 -4.38 0.71
CA GLY A 77 8.96 -2.95 0.67
C GLY A 77 7.63 -2.61 1.35
N PHE A 78 7.29 -3.31 2.43
CA PHE A 78 6.16 -3.01 3.30
C PHE A 78 6.61 -2.88 4.75
N ILE A 79 6.06 -1.90 5.47
CA ILE A 79 6.26 -1.72 6.90
C ILE A 79 4.89 -1.55 7.56
N HIS A 80 4.64 -2.25 8.66
CA HIS A 80 3.40 -2.13 9.44
C HIS A 80 3.60 -1.17 10.62
N THR A 81 2.66 -0.25 10.84
CA THR A 81 2.61 0.64 12.01
C THR A 81 1.28 0.46 12.77
N PRO A 82 1.21 0.66 14.09
CA PRO A 82 -0.05 0.59 14.83
C PRO A 82 -1.09 1.57 14.27
N ALA A 83 -2.35 1.13 14.22
CA ALA A 83 -3.48 2.01 13.90
C ALA A 83 -3.72 3.01 15.05
N ASN A 84 -4.21 4.20 14.71
CA ASN A 84 -4.52 5.27 15.67
C ASN A 84 -3.34 5.75 16.53
N ASP A 85 -2.10 5.56 16.06
CA ASP A 85 -0.88 6.05 16.70
C ASP A 85 -0.10 6.95 15.74
N ILE A 86 -0.28 8.27 15.88
CA ILE A 86 0.34 9.27 15.00
C ILE A 86 1.86 9.33 15.22
N ASP A 87 2.33 9.19 16.45
CA ASP A 87 3.76 9.27 16.77
C ASP A 87 4.51 8.08 16.18
N ALA A 88 3.94 6.87 16.29
CA ALA A 88 4.48 5.68 15.63
C ALA A 88 4.48 5.84 14.10
N ALA A 89 3.39 6.35 13.52
CA ALA A 89 3.32 6.61 12.09
C ALA A 89 4.41 7.60 11.64
N LEU A 90 4.55 8.75 12.31
CA LEU A 90 5.57 9.75 11.97
C LEU A 90 6.99 9.17 12.05
N LYS A 91 7.27 8.31 13.03
CA LYS A 91 8.57 7.63 13.15
C LYS A 91 8.88 6.74 11.95
N VAL A 92 7.91 5.95 11.49
CA VAL A 92 8.09 5.08 10.30
C VAL A 92 8.20 5.91 9.03
N LEU A 93 7.42 7.00 8.93
CA LEU A 93 7.42 7.89 7.77
C LEU A 93 8.71 8.70 7.59
N ALA A 94 9.55 8.79 8.63
CA ALA A 94 10.88 9.37 8.52
C ALA A 94 11.83 8.55 7.64
N ASN A 95 11.48 7.29 7.29
CA ASN A 95 12.25 6.49 6.35
C ASN A 95 12.21 7.10 4.93
N PRO A 96 13.36 7.50 4.36
CA PRO A 96 13.40 8.16 3.05
C PRO A 96 12.93 7.27 1.88
N ALA A 97 12.93 5.95 2.07
CA ALA A 97 12.45 4.99 1.08
C ALA A 97 10.91 4.95 0.97
N VAL A 98 10.16 5.61 1.87
CA VAL A 98 8.70 5.61 1.85
C VAL A 98 8.15 6.40 0.67
N CYS A 99 7.20 5.77 -0.03
CA CYS A 99 6.48 6.37 -1.15
C CYS A 99 4.97 6.54 -0.92
N ALA A 100 4.37 5.79 -0.01
CA ALA A 100 2.93 5.89 0.30
C ALA A 100 2.59 5.34 1.69
N ILE A 101 1.40 5.74 2.15
CA ILE A 101 0.65 5.11 3.23
C ILE A 101 -0.59 4.49 2.61
N MET A 102 -0.87 3.23 2.94
CA MET A 102 -2.08 2.52 2.55
C MET A 102 -2.82 2.09 3.83
N MET A 103 -4.03 2.61 4.02
CA MET A 103 -4.79 2.48 5.27
C MET A 103 -6.29 2.35 4.99
N GLU A 104 -7.01 1.80 5.98
CA GLU A 104 -8.47 1.66 6.05
C GLU A 104 -9.02 2.52 7.18
#